data_AF-A0A645FR74-F1
#
_entry.id   AF-A0A645FR74-F1
#
_cell.length_a   1.000
_cell.length_b   1.000
_cell.length_c   1.000
_cell.angle_alpha   90.00
_cell.angle_beta   90.00
_cell.angle_gamma   90.00
#
_symmetry.space_group_name_H-M   'P 1'
#
loop_
_entity.id
_entity.type
_entity.pdbx_description
1 polymer ?
#
loop_
_entity_poly.entity_id
_entity_poly.type
_entity_poly.pdbx_seq_one_letter_code
_entity_poly.pdbx_strand_id
1 'polypeptide(L)' 'MRDQKFSIRTNSENPNHHLWNNNGVWWCHYTVHLPDFTKRRVRQSLRTRDSDHARRLRDELLALEPA' A
#
# COMPACT_ATOMS: atom_id res chain seq x y z
N MET A 1 21.93 7.87 5.23
CA MET A 1 20.67 7.10 5.26
C MET A 1 20.13 7.06 3.83
N ARG A 2 19.70 5.89 3.35
CA ARG A 2 19.39 5.65 1.93
C ARG A 2 18.08 6.36 1.55
N ASP A 3 18.20 7.35 0.68
CA ASP A 3 17.12 8.01 -0.06
C ASP A 3 16.54 6.95 -1.03
N GLN A 4 15.49 6.24 -0.61
CA GLN A 4 14.99 5.07 -1.30
C GLN A 4 13.81 5.45 -2.18
N LYS A 5 14.07 5.87 -3.43
CA LYS A 5 13.00 6.44 -4.25
C LYS A 5 11.88 5.45 -4.60
N PHE A 6 10.73 5.50 -3.92
CA PHE A 6 9.61 4.59 -4.14
C PHE A 6 8.52 5.23 -5.03
N SER A 7 8.42 4.75 -6.27
CA SER A 7 7.28 5.11 -7.12
C SER A 7 6.08 4.22 -6.77
N ILE A 8 5.28 4.66 -5.79
CA ILE A 8 3.95 4.11 -5.51
C ILE A 8 2.95 4.88 -6.37
N ARG A 9 2.30 4.21 -7.32
CA ARG A 9 1.26 4.83 -8.16
C ARG A 9 -0.10 4.64 -7.50
N THR A 10 -0.69 5.71 -7.00
CA THR A 10 -2.07 5.71 -6.50
C THR A 10 -3.02 6.18 -7.61
N ASN A 11 -4.10 5.43 -7.87
CA ASN A 11 -5.15 5.88 -8.80
C ASN A 11 -6.25 6.63 -8.01
N SER A 12 -6.44 7.92 -8.30
CA SER A 12 -7.46 8.76 -7.66
C SER A 12 -8.90 8.38 -8.05
N GLU A 13 -9.11 7.75 -9.19
CA GLU A 13 -10.43 7.31 -9.65
C GLU A 13 -10.91 6.03 -8.95
N ASN A 14 -9.99 5.29 -8.32
CA ASN A 14 -10.32 4.12 -7.52
C ASN A 14 -9.89 4.34 -6.06
N PRO A 15 -10.81 4.76 -5.16
CA PRO A 15 -10.49 5.02 -3.76
C PRO A 15 -10.02 3.78 -3.00
N ASN A 16 -10.16 2.59 -3.57
CA ASN A 16 -9.68 1.32 -3.03
C ASN A 16 -8.45 0.78 -3.78
N HIS A 17 -7.77 1.61 -4.58
CA HIS A 17 -6.49 1.22 -5.18
C HIS A 17 -5.52 0.77 -4.06
N HIS A 18 -4.84 -0.36 -4.29
CA HIS A 18 -4.08 -1.13 -3.29
C HIS A 18 -4.87 -1.89 -2.21
N LEU A 19 -6.18 -1.68 -2.06
CA LEU A 19 -6.99 -2.41 -1.09
C LEU A 19 -7.63 -3.66 -1.69
N TRP A 20 -7.54 -4.75 -0.94
CA TRP A 20 -8.19 -6.01 -1.27
C TRP A 20 -9.01 -6.50 -0.09
N ASN A 21 -10.31 -6.72 -0.28
CA ASN A 21 -11.18 -7.31 0.74
C ASN A 21 -11.12 -8.84 0.63
N ASN A 22 -10.71 -9.52 1.70
CA ASN A 22 -10.73 -10.97 1.81
C ASN A 22 -11.66 -11.39 2.95
N ASN A 23 -12.87 -11.85 2.61
CA ASN A 23 -13.92 -12.27 3.55
C ASN A 23 -14.13 -11.28 4.71
N GLY A 24 -14.18 -9.99 4.37
CA GLY A 24 -14.39 -8.91 5.31
C GLY A 24 -13.12 -8.34 5.91
N VAL A 25 -11.94 -8.95 5.76
CA VAL A 25 -10.67 -8.35 6.22
C VAL A 25 -9.98 -7.63 5.07
N TRP A 26 -9.65 -6.36 5.25
CA TRP A 26 -8.91 -5.58 4.26
C TRP A 26 -7.41 -5.87 4.29
N TRP A 27 -6.81 -5.91 3.11
CA TRP A 27 -5.39 -6.08 2.85
C TRP A 27 -4.89 -4.95 1.96
N CYS A 28 -3.66 -4.51 2.21
CA CYS A 28 -2.95 -3.57 1.35
C CYS A 28 -1.93 -4.32 0.48
N HIS A 29 -2.09 -4.25 -0.83
CA HIS A 29 -1.25 -4.87 -1.84
C HIS A 29 -0.54 -3.79 -2.66
N TYR A 30 0.79 -3.75 -2.59
CA TYR A 30 1.59 -2.82 -3.37
C TYR A 30 2.92 -3.44 -3.80
N THR A 31 3.56 -2.81 -4.80
CA THR A 31 4.86 -3.23 -5.31
C THR A 31 5.86 -2.10 -5.09
N VAL A 32 6.94 -2.42 -4.40
CA VAL A 32 8.08 -1.55 -4.16
C VAL A 32 9.10 -1.80 -5.26
N HIS A 33 9.47 -0.76 -6.00
CA HIS A 33 10.57 -0.81 -6.96
C HIS A 33 11.84 -0.41 -6.22
N LEU A 34 12.86 -1.27 -6.26
CA LEU A 34 14.11 -1.06 -5.56
C LEU A 34 15.19 -0.47 -6.49
N PRO A 35 16.20 0.25 -5.97
CA PRO A 35 17.25 0.86 -6.79
C PRO A 35 18.10 -0.13 -7.59
N ASP A 36 18.10 -1.40 -7.20
CA ASP A 36 18.79 -2.50 -7.88
C ASP A 36 17.96 -3.11 -9.02
N PHE A 37 16.96 -2.39 -9.51
CA PHE A 37 15.99 -2.83 -10.53
C PHE A 37 15.15 -4.05 -10.13
N THR A 38 15.19 -4.47 -8.86
CA THR A 38 14.32 -5.53 -8.36
C THR A 38 12.98 -4.97 -7.90
N LYS A 39 12.01 -5.87 -7.72
CA LYS A 39 10.65 -5.54 -7.29
C LYS A 39 10.30 -6.38 -6.08
N ARG A 40 9.80 -5.74 -5.03
CA ARG A 40 9.26 -6.42 -3.85
C ARG A 40 7.75 -6.25 -3.80
N ARG A 41 7.01 -7.36 -3.79
CA ARG A 41 5.55 -7.35 -3.63
C ARG A 41 5.23 -7.45 -2.15
N VAL A 42 4.49 -6.47 -1.64
CA VAL A 42 4.05 -6.45 -0.25
C VAL A 42 2.55 -6.76 -0.21
N ARG A 43 2.17 -7.66 0.71
CA ARG A 43 0.79 -7.99 1.02
C ARG A 43 0.62 -7.91 2.53
N GLN A 44 0.07 -6.80 3.00
CA GLN A 44 -0.07 -6.52 4.42
C GLN A 44 -1.55 -6.60 4.81
N SER A 45 -1.90 -7.42 5.79
CA SER A 45 -3.25 -7.36 6.36
C SER A 45 -3.41 -6.06 7.15
N LEU A 46 -4.53 -5.35 6.92
CA LEU A 46 -4.91 -4.16 7.67
C LEU A 46 -5.75 -4.50 8.91
N ARG A 47 -6.13 -5.78 9.06
CA ARG A 47 -6.84 -6.33 10.23
C ARG A 47 -8.12 -5.57 10.60
N THR A 48 -8.72 -4.89 9.62
CA THR A 48 -9.98 -4.15 9.77
C THR A 48 -11.01 -4.65 8.77
N ARG A 49 -12.28 -4.54 9.15
CA ARG A 49 -13.42 -4.77 8.25
C ARG A 49 -14.01 -3.48 7.67
N ASP A 50 -13.69 -2.36 8.30
CA ASP A 50 -14.12 -1.03 7.89
C ASP A 50 -13.26 -0.55 6.70
N SER A 51 -13.92 -0.21 5.59
CA SER A 51 -13.28 0.29 4.38
C SER A 51 -12.67 1.67 4.54
N ASP A 52 -13.27 2.57 5.32
CA ASP A 52 -12.72 3.91 5.53
C ASP A 52 -11.51 3.86 6.44
N HIS A 53 -11.57 3.03 7.48
CA HIS A 53 -10.40 2.74 8.30
C HIS A 53 -9.29 2.06 7.46
N ALA A 54 -9.64 1.13 6.57
CA ALA A 54 -8.66 0.50 5.67
C ALA A 54 -7.98 1.51 4.73
N ARG A 55 -8.71 2.51 4.22
CA ARG A 55 -8.14 3.59 3.41
C ARG A 55 -7.13 4.41 4.20
N ARG A 56 -7.47 4.83 5.42
CA ARG A 56 -6.55 5.58 6.29
C ARG A 56 -5.28 4.79 6.61
N LEU A 57 -5.42 3.52 6.99
CA LEU A 57 -4.27 2.65 7.26
C LEU A 57 -3.39 2.45 6.02
N ARG A 58 -3.97 2.32 4.83
CA ARG A 58 -3.19 2.31 3.58
C ARG A 58 -2.43 3.62 3.42
N ASP A 59 -3.10 4.75 3.57
CA ASP A 59 -2.50 6.06 3.33
C ASP A 59 -1.34 6.31 4.30
N GLU A 60 -1.50 5.94 5.58
CA GLU A 60 -0.42 5.94 6.58
C GLU A 60 0.75 5.02 6.18
N LEU A 61 0.46 3.78 5.74
CA LEU A 61 1.48 2.83 5.31
C LEU A 61 2.27 3.33 4.09
N LEU A 62 1.60 3.95 3.13
CA LEU A 62 2.25 4.45 1.92
C LEU A 62 2.96 5.79 2.15
N ALA A 63 2.56 6.58 3.16
CA ALA A 63 3.23 7.82 3.55
C ALA A 63 4.48 7.60 4.41
N LEU A 64 4.54 6.51 5.20
CA LEU A 64 5.68 6.16 6.05
C LEU A 64 6.86 5.56 5.27
N GLU A 65 6.63 5.02 4.07
CA GLU A 65 7.71 4.52 3.22
C GLU A 65 8.35 5.72 2.50
N PRO A 66 9.61 6.10 2.82
CA PRO A 66 10.25 7.28 2.26
C PRO A 66 10.39 7.12 0.75
N ALA A 67 9.86 8.10 0.01
CA ALA A 67 9.75 8.11 -1.44
C ALA A 67 11.03 8.40 -2.18
#